data_AF-A0A0N8VEI2-F1
#
_entry.id   AF-A0A0N8VEI2-F1
#
_cell.length_a   1.000
_cell.length_b   1.000
_cell.length_c   1.000
_cell.angle_alpha   90.00
_cell.angle_beta   90.00
_cell.angle_gamma   90.00
#
_symmetry.space_group_name_H-M   'P 1'
#
loop_
_entity.id
_entity.type
_entity.pdbx_description
1 polymer ?
#
loop_
_entity_poly.entity_id
_entity_poly.type
_entity_poly.pdbx_seq_one_letter_code
_entity_poly.pdbx_strand_id
1 'polypeptide(L)' 'MNNAKIWTVVKPSTGIPLILGAVAVAALIVHAGLLTNTTWFANYWNGNPMATVVAVAPAQ' A
#
# COMPACT_ATOMS: atom_id res chain seq x y z
N MET A 1 -16.22 4.11 -13.74
CA MET A 1 -17.02 3.56 -12.63
C MET A 1 -18.34 3.01 -13.17
N ASN A 2 -18.32 1.84 -13.83
CA ASN A 2 -19.48 1.21 -14.50
C ASN A 2 -19.93 -0.12 -13.83
N ASN A 3 -19.38 -0.43 -12.65
CA ASN A 3 -19.52 -1.75 -12.00
C ASN A 3 -20.53 -1.79 -10.83
N ALA A 4 -21.40 -0.79 -10.69
CA ALA A 4 -22.36 -0.72 -9.57
C ALA A 4 -23.30 -1.94 -9.49
N LYS A 5 -23.55 -2.61 -10.63
CA LYS A 5 -24.37 -3.82 -10.71
C LYS A 5 -23.74 -5.07 -10.06
N ILE A 6 -22.48 -5.02 -9.61
CA ILE A 6 -21.84 -6.16 -8.95
C ILE A 6 -22.61 -6.65 -7.71
N TRP A 7 -23.33 -5.73 -7.03
CA TRP A 7 -24.12 -6.04 -5.84
C TRP A 7 -25.43 -6.79 -6.10
N THR A 8 -25.80 -7.00 -7.37
CA THR A 8 -26.92 -7.88 -7.72
C THR A 8 -26.51 -9.35 -7.78
N VAL A 9 -25.20 -9.64 -7.85
CA VAL A 9 -24.63 -11.00 -7.90
C VAL A 9 -23.76 -11.34 -6.69
N VAL A 10 -23.30 -10.33 -5.94
CA VAL A 10 -22.58 -10.49 -4.68
C VAL A 10 -23.32 -9.76 -3.57
N LYS A 11 -23.55 -10.42 -2.42
CA LYS A 11 -24.23 -9.79 -1.28
C LYS A 11 -23.33 -8.69 -0.66
N PRO A 12 -23.81 -7.44 -0.52
CA PRO A 12 -23.02 -6.33 0.02
C PRO A 12 -22.48 -6.58 1.43
N SER A 13 -23.29 -7.19 2.31
CA SER A 13 -22.92 -7.47 3.70
C SER A 13 -21.70 -8.40 3.85
N THR A 14 -21.35 -9.17 2.82
CA THR A 14 -20.17 -10.06 2.84
C THR A 14 -19.09 -9.54 1.90
N GLY A 15 -19.46 -9.06 0.71
CA GLY A 15 -18.49 -8.57 -0.28
C GLY A 15 -17.77 -7.28 0.13
N ILE A 16 -18.47 -6.32 0.75
CA ILE A 16 -17.83 -5.07 1.19
C ILE A 16 -16.79 -5.34 2.29
N PRO A 17 -17.11 -6.06 3.39
CA PRO A 17 -16.11 -6.41 4.38
C PRO A 17 -14.94 -7.21 3.79
N LEU A 18 -15.20 -8.14 2.87
CA LEU A 18 -14.16 -8.93 2.22
C LEU A 18 -13.20 -8.05 1.41
N ILE A 19 -13.72 -7.12 0.60
CA ILE A 19 -12.89 -6.21 -0.21
C ILE A 19 -12.03 -5.32 0.70
N LEU A 20 -12.63 -4.70 1.72
CA LEU A 20 -11.88 -3.84 2.64
C LEU A 20 -10.85 -4.63 3.44
N GLY A 21 -11.18 -5.85 3.87
CA GLY A 21 -10.24 -6.75 4.53
C GLY A 21 -9.07 -7.14 3.63
N ALA A 22 -9.34 -7.50 2.38
CA ALA A 22 -8.30 -7.83 1.40
C ALA A 22 -7.35 -6.65 1.14
N VAL A 23 -7.89 -5.44 1.01
CA VAL A 23 -7.08 -4.21 0.85
C VAL A 23 -6.21 -3.96 2.08
N ALA A 24 -6.76 -4.12 3.29
CA ALA A 24 -6.00 -3.95 4.53
C ALA A 24 -4.85 -4.96 4.63
N VAL A 25 -5.10 -6.24 4.34
CA VAL A 25 -4.08 -7.30 4.34
C VAL A 25 -3.00 -7.00 3.30
N ALA A 26 -3.39 -6.65 2.07
CA ALA A 26 -2.44 -6.30 1.01
C ALA A 26 -1.56 -5.10 1.42
N ALA A 27 -2.15 -4.05 2.02
CA ALA A 27 -1.40 -2.90 2.50
C ALA A 27 -0.37 -3.29 3.56
N LEU A 28 -0.75 -4.12 4.54
CA LEU A 28 0.18 -4.60 5.58
C LEU A 28 1.32 -5.42 4.99
N ILE A 29 1.04 -6.31 4.03
CA ILE A 29 2.07 -7.11 3.36
C ILE A 29 3.06 -6.21 2.62
N VAL A 30 2.58 -5.21 1.88
CA VAL A 30 3.46 -4.26 1.18
C VAL A 30 4.34 -3.51 2.17
N HIS A 31 3.78 -2.98 3.27
CA HIS A 31 4.58 -2.28 4.29
C HIS A 31 5.60 -3.19 4.97
N ALA A 32 5.23 -4.43 5.29
CA ALA A 32 6.16 -5.42 5.83
C ALA A 32 7.28 -5.76 4.82
N GLY A 33 6.95 -5.85 3.54
CA GLY A 33 7.92 -6.03 2.46
C GLY A 33 8.91 -4.87 2.38
N LEU A 34 8.43 -3.62 2.40
CA LEU A 34 9.31 -2.44 2.43
C LEU A 34 10.20 -2.43 3.68
N LEU A 35 9.64 -2.77 4.85
CA LEU A 35 10.37 -2.78 6.11
C LEU A 35 11.52 -3.80 6.11
N THR A 36 11.32 -4.95 5.47
CA THR A 36 12.31 -6.04 5.43
C THR A 36 13.30 -5.95 4.28
N ASN A 37 12.95 -5.27 3.18
CA ASN A 37 13.76 -5.24 1.96
C ASN A 37 14.38 -3.85 1.67
N THR A 38 14.14 -2.85 2.51
CA THR A 38 14.71 -1.50 2.33
C THR A 38 15.29 -0.97 3.63
N THR A 39 16.32 -0.14 3.54
CA THR A 39 16.97 0.46 4.72
C THR A 39 16.31 1.74 5.19
N TRP A 40 15.67 2.49 4.29
CA TRP A 40 15.09 3.80 4.62
C TRP A 40 13.92 3.70 5.60
N PHE A 41 13.11 2.64 5.53
CA PHE A 41 11.92 2.52 6.37
C PHE A 41 12.31 2.23 7.83
N ALA A 42 13.26 1.31 8.05
CA ALA A 42 13.83 1.09 9.37
C ALA A 42 14.54 2.35 9.90
N ASN A 43 15.28 3.07 9.06
CA ASN A 43 15.94 4.31 9.44
C ASN A 43 14.94 5.39 9.88
N TYR A 44 13.83 5.54 9.16
CA TYR A 44 12.74 6.45 9.52
C TYR A 44 12.17 6.14 10.92
N TRP A 45 11.88 4.87 11.21
CA TRP A 45 11.36 4.47 12.53
C TRP A 45 12.36 4.61 13.67
N ASN A 46 13.66 4.47 13.39
CA ASN A 46 14.71 4.67 14.40
C ASN A 46 15.11 6.14 14.56
N GLY A 47 14.49 7.07 13.82
CA GLY A 47 14.83 8.50 13.88
C GLY A 47 16.19 8.85 13.26
N ASN A 48 16.76 7.95 12.46
CA ASN A 48 18.02 8.20 11.77
C ASN A 48 17.80 9.24 10.65
N PRO A 49 18.78 10.12 10.38
CA PRO A 49 18.69 11.07 9.28
C PRO A 49 18.54 10.30 7.96
N MET A 50 17.41 10.51 7.28
CA MET A 50 17.16 9.93 5.96
C MET A 50 18.05 10.65 4.94
N ALA A 51 18.76 9.89 4.11
CA ALA A 51 19.55 10.46 3.02
C ALA A 51 18.64 11.29 2.11
N THR A 52 18.93 12.58 1.96
CA THR A 52 18.24 13.47 1.02
C THR A 52 18.50 12.97 -0.39
N VAL A 53 17.44 12.51 -1.07
CA VAL A 53 17.51 12.21 -2.50
C VAL A 53 17.73 13.53 -3.24
N VAL A 54 18.93 13.73 -3.79
CA VAL A 54 19.15 14.74 -4.82
C VAL A 54 18.40 14.22 -6.06
N ALA A 55 17.29 14.87 -6.41
CA ALA A 55 16.55 14.53 -7.62
C ALA A 55 17.49 14.67 -8.83
N VAL A 56 17.89 13.54 -9.42
CA VAL A 56 18.57 13.56 -10.72
C VAL A 56 17.51 13.93 -11.75
N ALA A 57 17.59 15.17 -12.27
CA ALA A 57 16.76 15.62 -13.37
C ALA A 57 16.92 14.67 -14.56
N PRO A 58 15.84 14.29 -15.27
CA PRO A 58 15.96 13.42 -16.44
C PRO A 58 16.84 14.12 -17.49
N ALA A 59 17.88 13.41 -17.94
CA ALA A 59 18.66 13.83 -19.09
C ALA A 59 17.73 13.95 -20.31
N GLN A 60 17.73 15.12 -20.94
CA GLN A 60 17.04 15.39 -22.20
C GLN A 60 17.60 14.56 -23.34
#